data_AF-A0A5C1A8R9-F1
#
_entry.id   AF-A0A5C1A8R9-F1
#
_cell.length_a   1.000
_cell.length_b   1.000
_cell.length_c   1.000
_cell.angle_alpha   90.00
_cell.angle_beta   90.00
_cell.angle_gamma   90.00
#
_symmetry.space_group_name_H-M   'P 1'
#
loop_
_entity.id
_entity.type
_entity.pdbx_description
1 polymer ?
#
loop_
_entity_poly.entity_id
_entity_poly.type
_entity_poly.pdbx_seq_one_letter_code
_entity_poly.pdbx_strand_id
1 'polypeptide(L)'
;MPRFAILEHDWPTRHWDLLLEDGDVLKAWRLLAEPVPGSSVAAEPNFDHRRLYLDYEGPLSGDRGSVMRWDWGEFEWREPTEVTVHGQKLVGTIRLHHGATGWVCEVLAVLAVSASGGRQPPDSEGTSQESGG
;
A
#
# COMPACT_ATOMS: atom_id res chain seq x y z
N MET A 1 -9.17 7.75 9.88
CA MET A 1 -9.50 7.34 8.49
C MET A 1 -9.78 5.84 8.50
N PRO A 2 -10.34 5.20 7.43
CA PRO A 2 -10.49 3.74 7.46
C PRO A 2 -9.13 3.07 7.58
N ARG A 3 -9.08 1.93 8.28
CA ARG A 3 -7.85 1.20 8.60
C ARG A 3 -7.65 0.01 7.68
N PHE A 4 -6.41 -0.33 7.42
CA PHE A 4 -6.07 -1.58 6.73
C PHE A 4 -5.09 -2.41 7.55
N ALA A 5 -5.08 -3.71 7.27
CA ALA A 5 -4.04 -4.61 7.70
C ALA A 5 -3.71 -5.57 6.56
N ILE A 6 -2.45 -5.97 6.49
CA ILE A 6 -2.01 -7.11 5.69
C ILE A 6 -1.51 -8.15 6.70
N LEU A 7 -2.19 -9.29 6.75
CA LEU A 7 -1.83 -10.38 7.65
C LEU A 7 -1.00 -11.39 6.89
N GLU A 8 0.16 -11.79 7.42
CA GLU A 8 0.83 -13.00 6.98
C GLU A 8 0.15 -14.19 7.65
N HIS A 9 -0.28 -15.17 6.86
CA HIS A 9 -1.00 -16.35 7.31
C HIS A 9 -0.28 -17.61 6.83
N ASP A 10 0.03 -18.53 7.75
CA ASP A 10 0.85 -19.72 7.50
C ASP A 10 0.07 -20.97 7.00
N TRP A 11 -1.24 -20.88 6.74
CA TRP A 11 -2.10 -22.04 6.40
C TRP A 11 -3.05 -21.80 5.22
N PRO A 12 -3.30 -22.77 4.31
CA PRO A 12 -2.69 -24.11 4.24
C PRO A 12 -1.25 -24.06 3.72
N THR A 13 -0.88 -22.93 3.14
CA THR A 13 0.47 -22.52 2.76
C THR A 13 0.62 -21.05 3.13
N ARG A 14 1.85 -20.58 3.30
CA ARG A 14 2.12 -19.17 3.57
C ARG A 14 1.53 -18.28 2.47
N HIS A 15 0.75 -17.28 2.86
CA HIS A 15 0.17 -16.25 2.00
C HIS A 15 -0.09 -14.98 2.82
N TRP A 16 -0.64 -13.95 2.17
CA TRP A 16 -0.95 -12.68 2.80
C TRP A 16 -2.42 -12.33 2.60
N ASP A 17 -3.13 -11.92 3.65
CA ASP A 17 -4.51 -11.43 3.54
C ASP A 17 -4.53 -9.91 3.64
N LEU A 18 -4.94 -9.24 2.56
CA LEU A 18 -5.22 -7.80 2.54
C LEU A 18 -6.63 -7.56 3.10
N LEU A 19 -6.72 -6.77 4.16
CA LEU A 19 -7.97 -6.40 4.83
C LEU A 19 -8.16 -4.88 4.77
N LEU A 20 -9.28 -4.43 4.19
CA LEU A 20 -9.65 -3.02 4.02
C LEU A 20 -10.95 -2.72 4.77
N GLU A 21 -10.92 -1.79 5.73
CA GLU A 21 -12.12 -1.39 6.47
C GLU A 21 -13.14 -0.68 5.57
N ASP A 22 -14.36 -1.22 5.53
CA ASP A 22 -15.51 -0.71 4.78
C ASP A 22 -16.77 -0.79 5.66
N GLY A 23 -17.07 0.32 6.34
CA GLY A 23 -18.14 0.38 7.34
C GLY A 23 -17.89 -0.57 8.52
N ASP A 24 -18.77 -1.56 8.70
CA ASP A 24 -18.73 -2.52 9.81
C ASP A 24 -17.95 -3.80 9.51
N VAL A 25 -17.47 -3.94 8.27
CA VAL A 25 -16.75 -5.14 7.80
C VAL A 25 -15.36 -4.78 7.28
N LEU A 26 -14.57 -5.82 7.02
CA LEU A 26 -13.32 -5.71 6.27
C LEU A 26 -13.49 -6.43 4.93
N LYS A 27 -13.31 -5.71 3.82
CA LYS A 27 -13.16 -6.33 2.49
C LYS A 27 -11.81 -7.03 2.45
N ALA A 28 -11.79 -8.26 1.94
CA ALA A 28 -10.64 -9.14 2.08
C ALA A 28 -10.23 -9.79 0.75
N TRP A 29 -8.92 -9.84 0.52
CA TRP A 29 -8.31 -10.61 -0.56
C TRP A 29 -7.11 -11.37 -0.06
N ARG A 30 -7.04 -12.67 -0.40
CA ARG A 30 -5.84 -13.49 -0.23
C ARG A 30 -4.87 -13.20 -1.38
N LEU A 31 -3.64 -12.89 -1.05
CA LEU A 31 -2.52 -12.61 -1.94
C LEU A 31 -1.53 -13.77 -1.88
N LEU A 32 -1.22 -14.36 -3.04
CA LEU A 32 -0.41 -15.58 -3.11
C LEU A 32 1.11 -15.34 -3.03
N ALA A 33 1.54 -14.08 -2.92
CA ALA A 33 2.93 -13.67 -2.75
C ALA A 33 3.00 -12.39 -1.91
N GLU A 34 4.20 -12.07 -1.41
CA GLU A 34 4.43 -10.89 -0.59
C GLU A 34 4.18 -9.60 -1.41
N PRO A 35 3.31 -8.68 -0.96
CA PRO A 35 2.93 -7.49 -1.72
C PRO A 35 3.96 -6.37 -1.57
N VAL A 36 5.12 -6.50 -2.20
CA VAL A 36 6.17 -5.47 -2.18
C VAL A 36 5.91 -4.35 -3.21
N PRO A 37 6.42 -3.13 -3.04
CA PRO A 37 6.26 -2.06 -4.04
C PRO A 37 6.76 -2.47 -5.43
N GLY A 38 5.97 -2.15 -6.47
CA GLY A 38 6.25 -2.53 -7.85
C GLY A 38 5.90 -3.99 -8.20
N SER A 39 5.25 -4.73 -7.30
CA SER A 39 4.83 -6.11 -7.55
C SER A 39 3.42 -6.20 -8.12
N SER A 40 3.17 -7.32 -8.82
CA SER A 40 1.86 -7.74 -9.27
C SER A 40 1.64 -9.16 -8.78
N VAL A 41 0.66 -9.33 -7.90
CA VAL A 41 0.43 -10.56 -7.12
C VAL A 41 -0.93 -11.14 -7.47
N ALA A 42 -1.01 -12.45 -7.72
CA ALA A 42 -2.29 -13.13 -7.88
C ALA A 42 -3.10 -13.01 -6.58
N ALA A 43 -4.36 -12.60 -6.72
CA ALA A 43 -5.26 -12.36 -5.62
C ALA A 43 -6.53 -13.23 -5.74
N GLU A 44 -7.11 -13.56 -4.60
CA GLU A 44 -8.37 -14.29 -4.49
C GLU A 44 -9.30 -13.52 -3.56
N PRO A 45 -10.53 -13.16 -3.98
CA PRO A 45 -11.47 -12.50 -3.09
C PRO A 45 -11.84 -13.44 -1.94
N ASN A 46 -11.91 -12.89 -0.74
CA ASN A 46 -12.24 -13.63 0.47
C ASN A 46 -13.49 -13.03 1.11
N PHE A 47 -14.11 -13.77 2.02
CA PHE A 47 -15.30 -13.32 2.73
C PHE A 47 -15.01 -12.07 3.56
N ASP A 48 -16.05 -11.27 3.80
CA ASP A 48 -15.94 -10.12 4.68
C ASP A 48 -15.48 -10.56 6.09
N HIS A 49 -14.45 -9.88 6.63
CA HIS A 49 -13.89 -10.17 7.95
C HIS A 49 -14.40 -9.20 9.03
N ARG A 50 -14.31 -9.62 10.29
CA ARG A 50 -14.60 -8.76 11.44
C ARG A 50 -13.46 -7.78 11.68
N ARG A 51 -13.79 -6.54 12.05
CA ARG A 51 -12.81 -5.47 12.34
C ARG A 51 -11.76 -5.81 13.39
N LEU A 52 -12.03 -6.76 14.28
CA LEU A 52 -11.06 -7.27 15.25
C LEU A 52 -9.76 -7.76 14.59
N TYR A 53 -9.84 -8.30 13.36
CA TYR A 53 -8.68 -8.82 12.65
C TYR A 53 -7.68 -7.75 12.20
N LEU A 54 -8.02 -6.46 12.26
CA LEU A 54 -7.06 -5.38 12.02
C LEU A 54 -5.94 -5.34 13.06
N ASP A 55 -6.22 -5.80 14.28
CA ASP A 55 -5.32 -5.72 15.43
C ASP A 55 -4.96 -7.11 15.99
N TYR A 56 -5.58 -8.17 15.47
CA TYR A 56 -5.38 -9.54 15.96
C TYR A 56 -4.11 -10.18 15.38
N GLU A 57 -3.34 -10.83 16.25
CA GLU A 57 -2.23 -11.69 15.90
C GLU A 57 -2.32 -12.96 16.75
N GLY A 58 -2.00 -14.12 16.17
CA GLY A 58 -2.04 -15.41 16.85
C GLY A 58 -2.87 -16.48 16.13
N PRO A 59 -3.19 -17.57 16.83
CA PRO A 59 -3.77 -18.77 16.23
C PRO A 59 -5.24 -18.60 15.82
N LEU A 60 -5.57 -19.03 14.60
CA LEU A 60 -6.93 -19.09 14.12
C LEU A 60 -7.65 -20.36 14.57
N SER A 61 -8.96 -20.25 14.80
CA SER A 61 -9.80 -21.39 15.17
C SER A 61 -9.85 -22.46 14.07
N GLY A 62 -9.98 -23.72 14.48
CA GLY A 62 -10.16 -24.86 13.57
C GLY A 62 -8.86 -25.33 12.91
N ASP A 63 -7.73 -25.21 13.63
CA ASP A 63 -6.39 -25.62 13.17
C ASP A 63 -5.98 -25.01 11.82
N ARG A 64 -6.43 -23.77 11.58
CA ARG A 64 -6.14 -23.01 10.37
C ARG A 64 -4.88 -22.17 10.54
N GLY A 65 -3.89 -22.65 11.28
CA GLY A 65 -2.63 -21.92 11.48
C GLY A 65 -2.76 -20.63 12.30
N SER A 66 -1.83 -19.70 12.09
CA SER A 66 -1.73 -18.42 12.79
C SER A 66 -1.55 -17.25 11.85
N VAL A 67 -1.96 -16.06 12.29
CA VAL A 67 -1.77 -14.80 11.57
C VAL A 67 -0.85 -13.87 12.33
N MET A 68 -0.03 -13.12 11.61
CA MET A 68 0.78 -12.02 12.12
C MET A 68 0.56 -10.79 11.25
N ARG A 69 0.60 -9.59 11.83
CA ARG A 69 0.48 -8.36 11.03
C ARG A 69 1.79 -8.13 10.30
N TRP A 70 1.75 -8.33 8.99
CA TRP A 70 2.85 -7.99 8.11
C TRP A 70 2.92 -6.48 7.91
N ASP A 71 1.79 -5.81 7.68
CA ASP A 71 1.69 -4.35 7.62
C ASP A 71 0.32 -3.86 8.10
N TRP A 72 0.24 -2.60 8.55
CA TRP A 72 -1.00 -1.98 9.01
C TRP A 72 -0.90 -0.46 9.00
N GLY A 73 -2.06 0.20 8.92
CA GLY A 73 -2.14 1.64 8.97
C GLY A 73 -3.50 2.18 8.56
N GLU A 74 -3.49 3.40 8.03
CA GLU A 74 -4.67 4.04 7.46
C GLU A 74 -4.62 4.00 5.94
N PHE A 75 -5.79 4.15 5.30
CA PHE A 75 -5.85 4.25 3.86
C PHE A 75 -6.98 5.19 3.40
N GLU A 76 -6.96 5.51 2.12
CA GLU A 76 -8.00 6.27 1.43
C GLU A 76 -8.51 5.45 0.23
N TRP A 77 -9.84 5.31 0.10
CA TRP A 77 -10.45 4.80 -1.13
C TRP A 77 -10.28 5.82 -2.25
N ARG A 78 -9.75 5.37 -3.39
CA ARG A 78 -9.72 6.15 -4.66
C ARG A 78 -10.84 5.69 -5.59
N GLU A 79 -10.99 4.38 -5.70
CA GLU A 79 -12.05 3.68 -6.43
C GLU A 79 -12.45 2.43 -5.61
N PRO A 80 -13.55 1.73 -5.91
CA PRO A 80 -13.96 0.53 -5.17
C PRO A 80 -12.91 -0.59 -5.07
N THR A 81 -11.91 -0.57 -5.95
CA THR A 81 -10.80 -1.55 -5.98
C THR A 81 -9.43 -0.88 -6.02
N GLU A 82 -9.33 0.39 -5.64
CA GLU A 82 -8.07 1.12 -5.57
C GLU A 82 -7.98 1.94 -4.29
N VAL A 83 -6.89 1.77 -3.56
CA VAL A 83 -6.64 2.46 -2.29
C VAL A 83 -5.25 3.07 -2.24
N THR A 84 -5.13 4.23 -1.61
CA THR A 84 -3.84 4.76 -1.17
C THR A 84 -3.63 4.35 0.28
N VAL A 85 -2.58 3.57 0.57
CA VAL A 85 -2.24 3.09 1.90
C VAL A 85 -1.09 3.89 2.52
N HIS A 86 -1.16 4.05 3.84
CA HIS A 86 -0.15 4.67 4.69
C HIS A 86 0.18 3.72 5.84
N GLY A 87 0.93 2.68 5.53
CA GLY A 87 1.36 1.63 6.45
C GLY A 87 2.72 1.84 7.09
N GLN A 88 3.17 0.82 7.81
CA GLN A 88 4.52 0.71 8.34
C GLN A 88 5.53 0.29 7.25
N LYS A 89 5.10 -0.54 6.29
CA LYS A 89 5.94 -1.04 5.19
C LYS A 89 5.55 -0.43 3.84
N LEU A 90 4.25 -0.36 3.55
CA LEU A 90 3.73 0.16 2.29
C LEU A 90 3.19 1.57 2.49
N VAL A 91 3.73 2.49 1.72
CA VAL A 91 3.14 3.80 1.48
C VAL A 91 2.97 3.91 -0.03
N GLY A 92 1.76 4.10 -0.55
CA GLY A 92 1.51 4.13 -1.99
C GLY A 92 0.13 3.62 -2.38
N THR A 93 -0.02 3.20 -3.64
CA THR A 93 -1.32 2.76 -4.17
C THR A 93 -1.34 1.24 -4.34
N ILE A 94 -2.42 0.62 -3.85
CA ILE A 94 -2.77 -0.77 -4.13
C ILE A 94 -3.99 -0.77 -5.05
N ARG A 95 -3.91 -1.49 -6.17
CA ARG A 95 -5.00 -1.67 -7.12
C ARG A 95 -5.33 -3.14 -7.29
N LEU A 96 -6.59 -3.48 -7.08
CA LEU A 96 -7.16 -4.79 -7.36
C LEU A 96 -7.91 -4.73 -8.70
N HIS A 97 -7.59 -5.66 -9.60
CA HIS A 97 -8.25 -5.74 -10.91
C HIS A 97 -8.30 -7.18 -11.43
N HIS A 98 -9.12 -7.43 -12.44
CA HIS A 98 -9.16 -8.72 -13.13
C HIS A 98 -8.06 -8.79 -14.21
N GLY A 99 -7.13 -9.74 -14.04
CA GLY A 99 -6.20 -10.18 -15.09
C GLY A 99 -6.76 -11.35 -15.90
N ALA A 100 -5.92 -11.94 -16.75
CA ALA A 100 -6.32 -13.03 -17.65
C ALA A 100 -6.77 -14.32 -16.92
N THR A 101 -6.23 -14.57 -15.72
CA THR A 101 -6.45 -15.83 -14.97
C THR A 101 -7.19 -15.64 -13.65
N GLY A 102 -7.58 -14.41 -13.29
CA GLY A 102 -8.22 -14.13 -12.00
C GLY A 102 -7.97 -12.71 -11.51
N TRP A 103 -8.18 -12.48 -10.23
CA TRP A 103 -7.85 -11.19 -9.60
C TRP A 103 -6.34 -11.02 -9.46
N VAL A 104 -5.90 -9.78 -9.56
CA VAL A 104 -4.52 -9.35 -9.42
C VAL A 104 -4.49 -8.15 -8.48
N CYS A 105 -3.61 -8.20 -7.50
CA CYS A 105 -3.24 -7.09 -6.64
C CYS A 105 -1.93 -6.48 -7.16
N GLU A 106 -2.02 -5.26 -7.67
CA GLU A 106 -0.87 -4.47 -8.12
C GLU A 106 -0.51 -3.46 -7.04
N VAL A 107 0.74 -3.51 -6.57
CA VAL A 107 1.28 -2.53 -5.63
C VAL A 107 2.14 -1.55 -6.44
N LEU A 108 1.63 -0.35 -6.68
CA LEU A 108 2.34 0.62 -7.49
C LEU A 108 3.58 1.13 -6.74
N ALA A 109 4.72 1.15 -7.42
CA ALA A 109 5.92 1.77 -6.88
C ALA A 109 5.66 3.26 -6.62
N VAL A 110 6.08 3.76 -5.46
CA VAL A 110 6.17 5.20 -5.25
C VAL A 110 7.24 5.71 -6.20
N LEU A 111 6.83 6.46 -7.23
CA LEU A 111 7.79 7.25 -7.97
C LEU A 111 8.38 8.24 -6.98
N ALA A 112 9.66 8.07 -6.66
CA ALA A 112 10.41 9.16 -6.04
C ALA A 112 10.27 10.35 -6.99
N VAL A 113 9.55 11.39 -6.57
CA VAL A 113 9.62 12.67 -7.27
C VAL A 113 11.05 13.13 -7.08
N SER A 114 11.87 12.95 -8.12
CA SER A 114 13.16 13.61 -8.21
C SER A 114 12.87 15.10 -8.06
N ALA A 115 13.29 15.67 -6.94
CA ALA A 115 13.27 17.10 -6.75
C ALA A 115 14.24 17.71 -7.77
N SER A 116 13.75 18.05 -8.96
CA SER A 116 14.42 18.99 -9.86
C SER A 116 14.18 20.41 -9.31
N GLY A 117 14.72 20.66 -8.12
CA GLY A 117 14.89 21.99 -7.57
C GLY A 117 16.04 22.70 -8.29
N GLY A 118 15.83 23.03 -9.56
CA GLY A 118 16.69 23.96 -10.28
C GLY A 118 16.65 25.32 -9.59
N ARG A 119 17.80 25.76 -9.09
CA ARG A 119 18.09 27.18 -8.97
C ARG A 119 19.52 27.42 -9.46
N GLN A 120 19.62 27.71 -10.75
CA GLN A 120 20.76 28.42 -11.31
C GLN A 120 20.71 29.85 -10.72
N PRO A 121 21.75 30.33 -10.01
CA PRO A 121 21.84 31.74 -9.69
C PRO A 121 21.98 32.54 -11.00
N PRO A 122 21.40 33.74 -11.08
CA PRO A 122 21.46 34.55 -12.30
C PRO A 122 22.90 34.95 -12.60
N ASP A 123 23.21 34.92 -13.90
CA ASP A 123 24.42 35.45 -14.50
C ASP A 123 24.63 36.89 -14.06
N SER A 124 25.81 37.17 -13.48
CA SER A 124 26.25 38.51 -13.17
C SER A 124 26.91 39.15 -14.40
N GLU A 125 26.08 39.80 -15.21
CA GLU A 125 26.45 40.94 -16.06
C GLU A 125 25.58 42.11 -15.54
N GLY A 126 26.07 43.23 -15.04
CA GLY A 126 27.14 44.13 -15.45
C GLY A 126 26.57 45.54 -15.25
N THR A 127 27.38 46.54 -14.88
CA THR A 127 27.27 47.95 -15.31
C THR A 127 28.24 48.82 -14.51
N SER A 128 29.18 49.38 -15.26
CA SER A 128 30.09 50.47 -14.91
C SER A 128 29.36 51.82 -14.75
N GLN A 129 30.08 52.82 -14.20
CA GLN A 129 29.74 54.23 -13.92
C GLN A 129 29.34 54.45 -12.45
N GLU A 130 29.94 55.35 -11.68
CA GLU A 130 30.28 56.75 -11.98
C GLU A 130 31.64 57.26 -11.42
N SER A 131 32.03 58.37 -12.01
CA SER A 131 33.10 59.35 -11.78
C SER A 131 33.13 60.07 -10.41
N GLY A 132 34.31 60.56 -10.02
CA GLY A 132 34.45 61.82 -9.28
C GLY A 132 35.58 61.86 -8.23
N GLY A 133 36.63 62.64 -8.48
CA GLY A 133 37.66 63.01 -7.49
C GLY A 133 39.06 63.13 -8.06
#